data_AF-A0A7Y4AR41-F1
#
_entry.id   AF-A0A7Y4AR41-F1
#
_cell.length_a   1.000
_cell.length_b   1.000
_cell.length_c   1.000
_cell.angle_alpha   90.00
_cell.angle_beta   90.00
_cell.angle_gamma   90.00
#
_symmetry.space_group_name_H-M   'P 1'
#
loop_
_entity.id
_entity.type
_entity.pdbx_description
1 polymer ?
#
loop_
_entity_poly.entity_id
_entity_poly.type
_entity_poly.pdbx_seq_one_letter_code
_entity_poly.pdbx_strand_id
1 'polypeptide(L)' 'MINQLKNKLKQLALLNAIIEPEWEYRYFSYNSEWSGDEEMASLRDSCGGEWFIWFSGDLVGFKCTSPVDGLVD' A
#
# COMPACT_ATOMS: atom_id res chain seq x y z
N MET A 1 10.77 13.41 -5.21
CA MET A 1 9.42 12.93 -5.55
C MET A 1 9.05 11.65 -4.79
N ILE A 2 9.91 10.62 -4.78
CA ILE A 2 9.67 9.36 -4.04
C ILE A 2 9.42 9.57 -2.54
N ASN A 3 10.26 10.39 -1.86
CA ASN A 3 10.05 10.68 -0.44
C ASN A 3 8.71 11.37 -0.13
N GLN A 4 8.22 12.22 -1.03
CA GLN A 4 6.90 12.83 -0.87
C GLN A 4 5.78 11.79 -1.00
N LEU A 5 5.92 10.83 -1.93
CA LEU A 5 4.99 9.71 -2.06
C LEU A 5 5.02 8.80 -0.81
N LYS A 6 6.21 8.39 -0.34
CA LYS A 6 6.37 7.61 0.90
C LYS A 6 5.70 8.31 2.09
N ASN A 7 5.91 9.61 2.26
CA ASN A 7 5.30 10.37 3.35
C ASN A 7 3.76 10.38 3.26
N LYS A 8 3.18 10.57 2.07
CA LYS A 8 1.73 10.50 1.88
C LYS A 8 1.17 9.12 2.21
N LEU A 9 1.86 8.05 1.79
CA LEU A 9 1.43 6.68 2.05
C LEU A 9 1.53 6.33 3.56
N LYS A 10 2.58 6.81 4.24
CA LYS A 10 2.70 6.71 5.71
C LYS A 10 1.57 7.44 6.43
N GLN A 11 1.21 8.65 5.99
CA GLN A 11 0.08 9.39 6.54
C GLN A 11 -1.25 8.65 6.35
N LEU A 12 -1.45 8.04 5.17
CA LEU A 12 -2.67 7.28 4.88
C LEU A 12 -2.78 6.02 5.74
N ALA A 13 -1.69 5.26 5.88
CA ALA A 13 -1.63 4.09 6.76
C ALA A 13 -1.82 4.47 8.23
N LEU A 14 -1.25 5.59 8.67
CA LEU A 14 -1.41 6.11 10.03
C LEU A 14 -2.86 6.53 10.30
N LEU A 15 -3.48 7.30 9.39
CA LEU A 15 -4.88 7.71 9.53
C LEU A 15 -5.79 6.48 9.62
N ASN A 16 -5.54 5.48 8.78
CA ASN A 16 -6.31 4.24 8.78
C ASN A 16 -6.12 3.47 10.10
N ALA A 17 -4.91 3.43 10.65
CA ALA A 17 -4.63 2.81 11.96
C ALA A 17 -5.30 3.54 13.14
N ILE A 18 -5.58 4.84 13.01
CA ILE A 18 -6.34 5.61 14.01
C ILE A 18 -7.82 5.23 13.97
N ILE A 19 -8.37 5.03 12.77
CA ILE A 19 -9.80 4.71 12.56
C ILE A 19 -10.07 3.23 12.89
N GLU A 20 -9.17 2.34 12.46
CA GLU A 20 -9.28 0.89 12.60
C GLU A 20 -8.05 0.35 13.33
N PRO A 21 -8.13 0.22 14.67
CA PRO A 21 -7.01 -0.26 15.48
C PRO A 21 -6.59 -1.68 15.14
N GLU A 22 -7.51 -2.53 14.66
CA GLU A 22 -7.17 -3.92 14.37
C GLU A 22 -6.57 -4.06 12.98
N TRP A 23 -5.38 -4.64 12.93
CA TRP A 23 -4.54 -4.65 11.73
C TRP A 23 -5.22 -5.36 10.55
N GLU A 24 -5.93 -6.45 10.83
CA GLU A 24 -6.55 -7.33 9.85
C GLU A 24 -7.64 -6.63 9.02
N TYR A 25 -8.24 -5.56 9.54
CA TYR A 25 -9.33 -4.82 8.89
C TYR A 25 -8.87 -3.52 8.22
N ARG A 26 -7.58 -3.20 8.31
CA ARG A 26 -7.04 -1.97 7.71
C ARG A 26 -6.94 -2.09 6.18
N TYR A 27 -7.63 -1.18 5.51
CA TYR A 27 -7.53 -0.95 4.07
C TYR A 27 -6.10 -0.60 3.60
N PHE A 28 -5.52 0.44 4.20
CA PHE A 28 -4.19 0.94 3.87
C PHE A 28 -3.14 0.45 4.87
N SER A 29 -2.00 0.03 4.34
CA SER A 29 -0.84 -0.42 5.12
C SER A 29 0.46 0.17 4.57
N TYR A 30 1.43 0.38 5.45
CA TYR A 30 2.80 0.74 5.10
C TYR A 30 3.76 -0.05 5.96
N ASN A 31 4.80 -0.65 5.36
CA ASN A 31 5.90 -1.28 6.10
C ASN A 31 7.24 -0.68 5.62
N SER A 32 7.93 0.02 6.52
CA SER A 32 9.25 0.59 6.26
C SER A 32 10.39 -0.42 6.40
N GLU A 33 10.10 -1.61 6.93
CA GLU A 33 11.03 -2.71 7.18
C GLU A 33 10.58 -3.93 6.37
N TRP A 34 10.20 -3.73 5.10
CA TRP A 34 9.69 -4.82 4.26
C TRP A 34 10.78 -5.85 3.94
N SER A 35 11.98 -5.36 3.63
CA SER A 35 13.23 -6.11 3.49
C SER A 35 14.39 -5.11 3.61
N GLY A 36 15.64 -5.59 3.61
CA GLY A 36 16.89 -4.83 3.85
C GLY A 36 16.77 -3.30 3.73
N ASP A 37 16.75 -2.79 2.49
CA ASP A 37 16.55 -1.36 2.17
C ASP A 37 15.24 -1.10 1.41
N GLU A 38 14.25 -1.98 1.60
CA GLU A 38 12.98 -1.97 0.88
C GLU A 38 11.82 -1.55 1.78
N GLU A 39 10.90 -0.78 1.20
CA GLU A 39 9.67 -0.36 1.85
C GLU A 39 8.48 -0.76 0.96
N MET A 40 7.32 -0.97 1.56
CA MET A 40 6.09 -1.22 0.81
C MET A 40 4.90 -0.44 1.36
N ALA A 41 3.96 -0.16 0.46
CA ALA A 41 2.63 0.31 0.81
C ALA A 41 1.59 -0.51 0.04
N SER A 42 0.41 -0.72 0.64
CA SER A 42 -0.69 -1.41 -0.05
C SER A 42 -2.07 -0.88 0.34
N LEU A 43 -3.03 -1.12 -0.56
CA LEU A 43 -4.47 -1.07 -0.31
C LEU A 43 -5.06 -2.45 -0.60
N ARG A 44 -5.95 -2.90 0.27
CA ARG A 44 -6.89 -3.98 0.01
C ARG A 44 -8.30 -3.49 0.35
N ASP A 45 -9.21 -3.48 -0.62
CA ASP A 45 -10.58 -3.01 -0.40
C ASP A 45 -11.57 -4.11 0.02
N SER A 46 -11.09 -5.35 0.16
CA SER A 46 -11.89 -6.55 0.45
C SER A 46 -12.94 -6.92 -0.62
N CYS A 47 -12.92 -6.25 -1.77
CA CYS A 47 -13.82 -6.43 -2.91
C CYS A 47 -13.05 -6.77 -4.21
N GLY A 48 -11.77 -7.13 -4.10
CA GLY A 48 -10.91 -7.48 -5.23
C GLY A 48 -10.11 -6.29 -5.81
N GLY A 49 -10.34 -5.08 -5.30
CA GLY A 49 -9.51 -3.92 -5.58
C GLY A 49 -8.27 -3.92 -4.69
N GLU A 50 -7.11 -3.86 -5.33
CA GLU A 50 -5.84 -3.87 -4.64
C GLU A 50 -4.83 -2.96 -5.34
N TRP A 51 -3.96 -2.33 -4.55
CA TRP A 51 -2.70 -1.83 -5.10
C TRP A 51 -1.56 -2.16 -4.16
N PHE A 52 -0.39 -2.33 -4.75
CA PHE A 52 0.86 -2.61 -4.05
C PHE A 52 1.95 -1.73 -4.65
N ILE A 53 2.66 -0.99 -3.82
CA ILE A 53 3.79 -0.16 -4.22
C ILE A 53 5.01 -0.64 -3.44
N TRP A 54 6.07 -0.96 -4.18
CA TRP A 54 7.36 -1.38 -3.66
C TRP A 54 8.40 -0.28 -3.92
N PHE A 55 9.27 -0.05 -2.94
CA PHE A 55 10.35 0.91 -3.01
C PHE A 55 11.68 0.22 -2.73
N SER A 56 12.72 0.53 -3.52
CA SER A 56 14.10 0.12 -3.26
C SER A 56 15.06 1.21 -3.75
N GLY A 57 15.62 1.97 -2.81
CA GLY A 57 16.36 3.20 -3.12
C GLY A 57 15.52 4.18 -3.96
N ASP A 58 15.99 4.48 -5.17
CA ASP A 58 15.32 5.34 -6.15
C ASP A 58 14.38 4.58 -7.11
N LEU A 59 14.25 3.26 -6.96
CA LEU A 59 13.35 2.44 -7.75
C LEU A 59 11.97 2.36 -7.10
N VAL A 60 10.94 2.38 -7.96
CA VAL A 60 9.55 2.21 -7.57
C VAL A 60 8.89 1.20 -8.51
N GLY A 61 8.39 0.11 -7.95
CA GLY A 61 7.52 -0.83 -8.63
C GLY A 61 6.09 -0.68 -8.12
N PHE A 62 5.09 -0.82 -8.99
CA PHE A 62 3.70 -0.83 -8.53
C PHE A 62 2.84 -1.79 -9.36
N LYS A 63 1.85 -2.36 -8.69
CA LYS A 63 0.74 -3.11 -9.27
C LYS A 63 -0.55 -2.50 -8.78
N CYS A 64 -1.54 -2.36 -9.66
CA CYS A 64 -2.89 -1.96 -9.33
C CYS A 64 -3.84 -2.92 -10.02
N THR A 65 -4.79 -3.49 -9.29
CA THR A 65 -5.90 -4.28 -9.83
C THR A 65 -7.19 -3.62 -9.41
N SER A 66 -8.01 -3.25 -10.38
CA SER A 66 -9.41 -2.93 -10.13
C SER A 66 -10.21 -4.23 -10.00
N PRO A 67 -11.34 -4.23 -9.25
CA PRO A 67 -12.32 -5.31 -9.30
C PRO A 67 -12.80 -5.62 -10.73
N VAL A 68 -12.72 -4.63 -11.63
CA VAL A 68 -13.10 -4.76 -13.05
C VAL A 68 -11.95 -5.30 -13.91
N ASP A 69 -10.70 -5.02 -13.54
CA ASP A 69 -9.51 -5.41 -14.32
C ASP A 69 -9.05 -6.84 -14.00
N GLY A 70 -9.56 -7.45 -12.93
CA GLY A 70 -9.30 -8.83 -12.52
C GLY A 70 -10.30 -9.87 -13.02
N LEU A 71 -11.37 -9.43 -13.71
CA LEU A 71 -12.32 -10.33 -14.37
C LEU A 71 -11.73 -10.70 -15.75
N VAL A 72 -11.29 -11.94 -15.88
CA VAL A 72 -11.05 -12.56 -17.18
C VAL A 72 -12.40 -13.13 -17.63
N ASP A 73 -12.98 -12.57 -18.68
CA ASP A 73 -14.13 -13.19 -19.38
C ASP A 73 -13.75 -14.58 -19.92
#